data_AF-A0A7G5H7E2-F1
#
_entry.id   AF-A0A7G5H7E2-F1
#
_cell.length_a   1.000
_cell.length_b   1.000
_cell.length_c   1.000
_cell.angle_alpha   90.00
_cell.angle_beta   90.00
_cell.angle_gamma   90.00
#
_symmetry.space_group_name_H-M   'P 1'
#
loop_
_entity.id
_entity.type
_entity.pdbx_description
1 polymer ?
#
loop_
_entity_poly.entity_id
_entity_poly.type
_entity_poly.pdbx_seq_one_letter_code
_entity_poly.pdbx_strand_id
1 'polypeptide(L)'
;MLTIENSQIKVGINTNAGGAITYLTFVNDHGGLVKTQNMVSNPVLGGRTDLGRQIQIGLYGGPYDYSQNGNPAWIGLGWNPIQAGDVNFNPAQVLLVEKQDNLLHTKTIPKQFAFNNEPGEATIEHWVRLDGNVVKVHVKVELSRSDKTQYEARQQEFPCVYLTGDYHNMWLYNGASPYTNGSLSLERIQPPSTMLFGDVFPTEPWMASTNDNGYGVGLYSPGNYEFKRGYFGSDLGGDETSTVASYIAATNKVIFDYNLVHEWDYELILGHLNDIRSYVYNKTHSPAGPNFLFDTSRKGWTYYHVTDTGWPIAGKLHMLLDDATNARVLSPFVFWKGRNNPKIYLKAAFNTQSDKFRLKWRRSDDVTLYGTSDRIMEFPVINDGKYHIYTIDLSSNDDWLNANIGQIAFEPVTDKAQPNAWAEFAWVASTIDGPTVDATDPPTPCVPGCALVGVKKIQYIPSNRKR
;
A
#
# COMPACT_ATOMS: atom_id res chain seq x y z
N MET A 1 -4.07 24.63 -9.40
CA MET A 1 -3.55 23.40 -10.03
C MET A 1 -2.20 23.70 -10.67
N LEU A 2 -1.23 22.80 -10.50
CA LEU A 2 0.06 22.83 -11.17
C LEU A 2 0.19 21.57 -12.02
N THR A 3 0.79 21.68 -13.20
CA THR A 3 0.93 20.56 -14.14
C THR A 3 2.34 20.48 -14.70
N ILE A 4 2.75 19.26 -15.04
CA ILE A 4 3.90 18.93 -15.89
C ILE A 4 3.40 18.03 -17.03
N GLU A 5 4.07 18.10 -18.18
CA GLU A 5 3.65 17.44 -19.41
C GLU A 5 4.89 17.06 -20.23
N ASN A 6 4.80 15.96 -20.96
CA ASN A 6 5.77 15.60 -22.00
C ASN A 6 5.02 15.28 -23.31
N SER A 7 5.69 14.68 -24.30
CA SER A 7 5.05 14.37 -25.59
C SER A 7 3.93 13.32 -25.54
N GLN A 8 3.74 12.62 -24.42
CA GLN A 8 2.80 11.50 -24.29
C GLN A 8 1.67 11.80 -23.29
N ILE A 9 2.00 12.36 -22.12
CA ILE A 9 1.05 12.51 -21.01
C ILE A 9 1.20 13.84 -20.27
N LYS A 10 0.12 14.24 -19.59
CA LYS A 10 0.08 15.37 -18.66
C LYS A 10 -0.42 14.91 -17.31
N VAL A 11 0.25 15.34 -16.23
CA VAL A 11 -0.18 15.12 -14.84
C VAL A 11 -0.27 16.44 -14.08
N GLY A 12 -1.18 16.53 -13.13
CA GLY A 12 -1.36 17.71 -12.31
C GLY A 12 -1.77 17.45 -10.87
N ILE A 13 -1.24 18.29 -9.98
CA ILE A 13 -1.58 18.35 -8.56
C ILE A 13 -2.44 19.58 -8.26
N ASN A 14 -3.27 19.51 -7.23
CA ASN A 14 -4.11 20.63 -6.81
C ASN A 14 -3.93 20.98 -5.33
N THR A 15 -3.49 22.21 -5.05
CA THR A 15 -3.33 22.72 -3.68
C THR A 15 -4.67 22.88 -2.95
N ASN A 16 -5.79 22.97 -3.67
CA ASN A 16 -7.14 22.93 -3.09
C ASN A 16 -7.63 21.50 -2.82
N ALA A 17 -6.76 20.50 -3.00
CA ALA A 17 -6.95 19.10 -2.64
C ALA A 17 -5.63 18.56 -2.06
N GLY A 18 -4.98 19.35 -1.18
CA GLY A 18 -3.80 18.90 -0.44
C GLY A 18 -2.56 18.53 -1.26
N GLY A 19 -2.51 18.91 -2.55
CA GLY A 19 -1.43 18.47 -3.44
C GLY A 19 -1.63 17.05 -4.00
N ALA A 20 -2.79 16.43 -3.81
CA ALA A 20 -3.14 15.17 -4.46
C ALA A 20 -3.11 15.33 -6.00
N ILE A 21 -2.90 14.21 -6.70
CA ILE A 21 -3.00 14.18 -8.16
C ILE A 21 -4.48 14.24 -8.52
N THR A 22 -4.89 15.35 -9.12
CA THR A 22 -6.28 15.60 -9.55
C THR A 22 -6.42 15.65 -11.06
N TYR A 23 -5.30 15.54 -11.80
CA TYR A 23 -5.30 15.61 -13.25
C TYR A 23 -4.32 14.60 -13.83
N LEU A 24 -4.78 13.83 -14.80
CA LEU A 24 -3.98 12.89 -15.58
C LEU A 24 -4.66 12.73 -16.93
N THR A 25 -3.92 12.71 -18.04
CA THR A 25 -4.49 12.47 -19.37
C THR A 25 -3.43 12.14 -20.41
N PHE A 26 -3.86 11.57 -21.53
CA PHE A 26 -3.07 11.45 -22.76
C PHE A 26 -3.02 12.79 -23.49
N VAL A 27 -1.88 13.12 -24.09
CA VAL A 27 -1.71 14.34 -24.89
C VAL A 27 -2.35 14.21 -26.27
N ASN A 28 -2.47 12.99 -26.80
CA ASN A 28 -3.16 12.70 -28.06
C ASN A 28 -4.28 11.66 -27.87
N ASP A 29 -5.21 11.60 -28.81
CA ASP A 29 -6.40 10.74 -28.75
C ASP A 29 -6.15 9.28 -29.19
N HIS A 30 -4.91 8.93 -29.52
CA HIS A 30 -4.51 7.64 -30.07
C HIS A 30 -5.39 7.18 -31.24
N GLY A 31 -5.75 8.11 -32.15
CA GLY A 31 -6.60 7.79 -33.30
C GLY A 31 -8.07 7.60 -32.91
N GLY A 32 -8.52 8.27 -31.86
CA GLY A 32 -9.88 8.18 -31.32
C GLY A 32 -10.11 7.04 -30.33
N LEU A 33 -9.04 6.34 -29.89
CA LEU A 33 -9.12 5.24 -28.93
C LEU A 33 -9.22 5.72 -27.48
N VAL A 34 -8.81 6.96 -27.21
CA VAL A 34 -8.91 7.61 -25.89
C VAL A 34 -9.44 9.04 -26.01
N LYS A 35 -10.01 9.55 -24.92
CA LYS A 35 -10.30 10.98 -24.76
C LYS A 35 -9.05 11.66 -24.18
N THR A 36 -8.75 12.88 -24.61
CA THR A 36 -7.71 13.74 -24.02
C THR A 36 -8.26 14.63 -22.89
N GLN A 37 -9.35 14.20 -22.27
CA GLN A 37 -9.93 14.82 -21.08
C GLN A 37 -9.28 14.22 -19.83
N ASN A 38 -9.45 14.89 -18.69
CA ASN A 38 -8.94 14.37 -17.42
C ASN A 38 -9.57 13.01 -17.10
N MET A 39 -8.74 12.03 -16.79
CA MET A 39 -9.17 10.70 -16.36
C MET A 39 -9.36 10.60 -14.85
N VAL A 40 -8.82 11.52 -14.05
CA VAL A 40 -8.93 11.49 -12.57
C VAL A 40 -10.32 11.93 -12.14
N SER A 41 -10.93 11.20 -11.21
CA SER A 41 -12.20 11.59 -10.61
C SER A 41 -12.00 12.81 -9.69
N ASN A 42 -12.91 13.78 -9.78
CA ASN A 42 -12.97 15.00 -8.96
C ASN A 42 -14.44 15.40 -8.72
N PRO A 43 -15.26 14.52 -8.12
CA PRO A 43 -16.71 14.67 -8.15
C PRO A 43 -17.18 15.96 -7.49
N VAL A 44 -18.23 16.60 -8.03
CA VAL A 44 -18.80 17.82 -7.44
C VAL A 44 -20.09 17.48 -6.71
N LEU A 45 -20.08 17.61 -5.38
CA LEU A 45 -21.24 17.40 -4.52
C LEU A 45 -21.68 18.73 -3.91
N GLY A 46 -22.91 19.15 -4.21
CA GLY A 46 -23.46 20.40 -3.66
C GLY A 46 -22.63 21.65 -4.02
N GLY A 47 -22.05 21.67 -5.22
CA GLY A 47 -21.21 22.77 -5.72
C GLY A 47 -19.77 22.80 -5.17
N ARG A 48 -19.34 21.75 -4.47
CA ARG A 48 -17.97 21.62 -3.93
C ARG A 48 -17.34 20.30 -4.37
N THR A 49 -16.03 20.32 -4.61
CA THR A 49 -15.27 19.12 -4.99
C THR A 49 -15.14 18.19 -3.81
N ASP A 50 -15.60 16.95 -3.98
CA ASP A 50 -15.34 15.83 -3.09
C ASP A 50 -13.83 15.58 -2.96
N LEU A 51 -13.34 15.47 -1.73
CA LEU A 51 -11.92 15.29 -1.42
C LEU A 51 -11.56 13.85 -1.07
N GLY A 52 -12.45 12.89 -1.36
CA GLY A 52 -12.24 11.46 -1.09
C GLY A 52 -11.83 10.67 -2.34
N ARG A 53 -12.09 11.19 -3.54
CA ARG A 53 -12.02 10.43 -4.80
C ARG A 53 -11.00 10.98 -5.79
N GLN A 54 -9.77 11.25 -5.35
CA GLN A 54 -8.63 11.64 -6.20
C GLN A 54 -7.59 10.52 -6.25
N ILE A 55 -6.48 10.72 -6.99
CA ILE A 55 -5.29 9.88 -6.80
C ILE A 55 -4.50 10.42 -5.61
N GLN A 56 -4.55 9.71 -4.49
CA GLN A 56 -4.09 10.25 -3.20
C GLN A 56 -3.64 9.17 -2.20
N ILE A 57 -3.01 9.62 -1.11
CA ILE A 57 -2.64 8.76 0.03
C ILE A 57 -3.74 8.79 1.08
N GLY A 58 -4.15 7.60 1.53
CA GLY A 58 -5.02 7.40 2.69
C GLY A 58 -4.30 6.61 3.78
N LEU A 59 -4.22 7.18 4.97
CA LEU A 59 -3.62 6.57 6.15
C LEU A 59 -4.72 5.97 7.02
N TYR A 60 -4.61 4.71 7.42
CA TYR A 60 -5.55 4.01 8.28
C TYR A 60 -4.82 3.45 9.49
N GLY A 61 -5.24 3.85 10.68
CA GLY A 61 -4.64 3.43 11.93
C GLY A 61 -5.69 3.16 13.00
N GLY A 62 -5.23 2.70 14.16
CA GLY A 62 -6.01 2.72 15.38
C GLY A 62 -6.00 4.11 16.05
N PRO A 63 -6.85 4.33 17.06
CA PRO A 63 -7.83 3.36 17.53
C PRO A 63 -9.01 3.21 16.54
N TYR A 64 -9.64 2.04 16.52
CA TYR A 64 -10.70 1.71 15.55
C TYR A 64 -11.97 2.55 15.78
N ASP A 65 -12.22 2.92 17.03
CA ASP A 65 -13.34 3.75 17.45
C ASP A 65 -13.10 5.26 17.28
N TYR A 66 -11.93 5.69 16.80
CA TYR A 66 -11.61 7.12 16.61
C TYR A 66 -12.70 7.85 15.84
N SER A 67 -13.22 7.27 14.75
CA SER A 67 -14.23 7.91 13.90
C SER A 67 -15.67 7.83 14.43
N GLN A 68 -15.92 7.24 15.60
CA GLN A 68 -17.28 7.14 16.16
C GLN A 68 -17.90 8.52 16.44
N ASN A 69 -17.07 9.53 16.75
CA ASN A 69 -17.51 10.90 17.02
C ASN A 69 -17.48 11.80 15.77
N GLY A 70 -17.14 11.23 14.60
CA GLY A 70 -17.10 11.94 13.33
C GLY A 70 -18.45 11.91 12.59
N ASN A 71 -18.38 12.08 11.27
CA ASN A 71 -19.53 11.99 10.39
C ASN A 71 -20.13 10.56 10.42
N PRO A 72 -21.46 10.40 10.66
CA PRO A 72 -22.10 9.10 10.79
C PRO A 72 -21.93 8.14 9.60
N ALA A 73 -21.69 8.66 8.39
CA ALA A 73 -21.45 7.84 7.20
C ALA A 73 -20.11 7.06 7.26
N TRP A 74 -19.22 7.44 8.18
CA TRP A 74 -17.84 6.96 8.27
C TRP A 74 -17.49 6.40 9.66
N ILE A 75 -18.50 5.93 10.41
CA ILE A 75 -18.29 5.19 11.66
C ILE A 75 -17.56 3.88 11.37
N GLY A 76 -16.54 3.55 12.18
CA GLY A 76 -15.71 2.35 12.02
C GLY A 76 -14.50 2.55 11.10
N LEU A 77 -14.33 3.74 10.53
CA LEU A 77 -13.16 4.08 9.73
C LEU A 77 -11.87 4.13 10.56
N GLY A 78 -11.96 4.44 11.87
CA GLY A 78 -10.83 4.60 12.78
C GLY A 78 -10.05 5.90 12.56
N TRP A 79 -8.80 5.96 13.00
CA TRP A 79 -7.91 7.08 12.71
C TRP A 79 -7.60 7.06 11.21
N ASN A 80 -8.07 8.07 10.47
CA ASN A 80 -7.98 8.09 9.02
C ASN A 80 -7.70 9.48 8.41
N PRO A 81 -6.45 9.96 8.48
CA PRO A 81 -6.03 11.09 7.67
C PRO A 81 -5.88 10.74 6.20
N ILE A 82 -6.48 11.53 5.31
CA ILE A 82 -6.25 11.42 3.86
C ILE A 82 -5.66 12.72 3.29
N GLN A 83 -4.92 12.58 2.19
CA GLN A 83 -4.11 13.67 1.63
C GLN A 83 -4.94 14.84 1.10
N ALA A 84 -6.08 14.61 0.45
CA ALA A 84 -6.79 15.69 -0.24
C ALA A 84 -7.61 16.58 0.70
N GLY A 85 -8.27 15.99 1.71
CA GLY A 85 -9.10 16.72 2.67
C GLY A 85 -10.09 15.83 3.42
N ASP A 86 -11.21 16.41 3.85
CA ASP A 86 -12.24 15.69 4.61
C ASP A 86 -13.61 15.62 3.89
N VAL A 87 -14.53 14.83 4.45
CA VAL A 87 -15.91 14.69 3.97
C VAL A 87 -16.70 16.01 3.98
N ASN A 88 -16.23 17.02 4.72
CA ASN A 88 -16.85 18.34 4.84
C ASN A 88 -16.27 19.35 3.84
N PHE A 89 -15.49 18.87 2.85
CA PHE A 89 -14.89 19.65 1.78
C PHE A 89 -13.80 20.63 2.25
N ASN A 90 -13.20 20.39 3.42
CA ASN A 90 -12.04 21.18 3.83
C ASN A 90 -10.77 20.55 3.24
N PRO A 91 -9.98 21.29 2.45
CA PRO A 91 -8.74 20.77 1.91
C PRO A 91 -7.68 20.60 2.99
N ALA A 92 -6.80 19.63 2.76
CA ALA A 92 -5.60 19.47 3.56
C ALA A 92 -4.67 20.69 3.44
N GLN A 93 -3.90 20.94 4.50
CA GLN A 93 -3.06 22.13 4.58
C GLN A 93 -1.75 21.89 3.81
N VAL A 94 -1.57 22.57 2.69
CA VAL A 94 -0.31 22.57 1.94
C VAL A 94 0.73 23.41 2.68
N LEU A 95 1.84 22.78 3.05
CA LEU A 95 3.01 23.40 3.69
C LEU A 95 4.04 23.86 2.64
N LEU A 96 4.22 23.06 1.60
CA LEU A 96 5.15 23.31 0.51
C LEU A 96 4.49 22.90 -0.81
N VAL A 97 4.72 23.71 -1.84
CA VAL A 97 4.49 23.30 -3.22
C VAL A 97 5.56 23.89 -4.11
N GLU A 98 6.24 23.04 -4.87
CA GLU A 98 7.29 23.42 -5.81
C GLU A 98 7.01 22.80 -7.18
N LYS A 99 7.36 23.54 -8.22
CA LYS A 99 7.30 23.09 -9.61
C LYS A 99 8.63 23.40 -10.29
N GLN A 100 9.16 22.39 -10.99
CA GLN A 100 10.23 22.52 -11.96
C GLN A 100 9.76 21.95 -13.31
N ASP A 101 10.64 21.88 -14.31
CA ASP A 101 10.27 21.45 -15.67
C ASP A 101 9.62 20.05 -15.70
N ASN A 102 10.16 19.10 -14.94
CA ASN A 102 9.67 17.73 -14.86
C ASN A 102 9.50 17.23 -13.41
N LEU A 103 9.17 18.14 -12.49
CA LEU A 103 8.95 17.80 -11.09
C LEU A 103 7.82 18.65 -10.49
N LEU A 104 6.88 17.99 -9.82
CA LEU A 104 5.96 18.60 -8.88
C LEU A 104 6.27 18.02 -7.49
N HIS A 105 6.58 18.88 -6.52
CA HIS A 105 6.81 18.49 -5.13
C HIS A 105 5.77 19.16 -4.24
N THR A 106 5.14 18.38 -3.36
CA THR A 106 4.21 18.89 -2.34
C THR A 106 4.50 18.30 -0.98
N LYS A 107 4.34 19.09 0.08
CA LYS A 107 4.26 18.63 1.46
C LYS A 107 2.96 19.15 2.09
N THR A 108 2.21 18.28 2.73
CA THR A 108 0.86 18.59 3.24
C THR A 108 0.62 17.97 4.61
N ILE A 109 -0.17 18.64 5.46
CA ILE A 109 -0.81 18.04 6.63
C ILE A 109 -2.18 17.53 6.21
N PRO A 110 -2.41 16.19 6.19
CA PRO A 110 -3.68 15.59 5.77
C PRO A 110 -4.83 15.96 6.72
N LYS A 111 -6.07 15.60 6.38
CA LYS A 111 -7.24 15.78 7.24
C LYS A 111 -7.84 14.46 7.66
N GLN A 112 -8.29 14.36 8.91
CA GLN A 112 -9.10 13.23 9.38
C GLN A 112 -10.41 13.21 8.58
N PHE A 113 -10.60 12.19 7.74
CA PHE A 113 -11.64 12.21 6.72
C PHE A 113 -13.06 12.33 7.29
N ALA A 114 -13.33 11.63 8.39
CA ALA A 114 -14.64 11.64 9.03
C ALA A 114 -14.94 12.92 9.81
N PHE A 115 -13.95 13.79 10.07
CA PHE A 115 -14.10 14.95 10.94
C PHE A 115 -14.23 16.25 10.14
N ASN A 116 -14.65 17.33 10.82
CA ASN A 116 -14.78 18.64 10.19
C ASN A 116 -13.53 19.48 10.45
N ASN A 117 -12.68 19.58 9.43
CA ASN A 117 -11.47 20.38 9.36
C ASN A 117 -10.36 19.97 10.35
N GLU A 118 -10.40 18.73 10.85
CA GLU A 118 -9.43 18.24 11.81
C GLU A 118 -8.13 17.78 11.12
N PRO A 119 -6.96 18.34 11.48
CA PRO A 119 -5.70 17.90 10.91
C PRO A 119 -5.34 16.47 11.36
N GLY A 120 -4.77 15.69 10.44
CA GLY A 120 -4.07 14.47 10.80
C GLY A 120 -2.73 14.78 11.48
N GLU A 121 -2.31 13.91 12.38
CA GLU A 121 -1.01 14.00 13.05
C GLU A 121 0.12 13.40 12.16
N ALA A 122 0.22 13.89 10.94
CA ALA A 122 1.15 13.41 9.93
C ALA A 122 1.56 14.53 8.95
N THR A 123 2.63 14.30 8.22
CA THR A 123 2.87 14.98 6.93
C THR A 123 2.97 13.96 5.81
N ILE A 124 2.48 14.33 4.64
CA ILE A 124 2.55 13.55 3.41
C ILE A 124 3.28 14.39 2.36
N GLU A 125 4.35 13.84 1.79
CA GLU A 125 5.12 14.44 0.72
C GLU A 125 5.05 13.60 -0.56
N HIS A 126 4.90 14.27 -1.71
CA HIS A 126 4.94 13.66 -3.04
C HIS A 126 5.99 14.34 -3.90
N TRP A 127 6.80 13.55 -4.61
CA TRP A 127 7.62 14.00 -5.73
C TRP A 127 7.13 13.31 -7.00
N VAL A 128 6.44 14.06 -7.85
CA VAL A 128 5.81 13.57 -9.08
C VAL A 128 6.63 14.00 -10.28
N ARG A 129 7.05 13.04 -11.11
CA ARG A 129 7.87 13.26 -12.31
C ARG A 129 7.39 12.39 -13.47
N LEU A 130 7.64 12.82 -14.71
CA LEU A 130 7.29 12.06 -15.91
C LEU A 130 8.50 11.35 -16.51
N ASP A 131 8.30 10.13 -16.98
CA ASP A 131 9.25 9.35 -17.76
C ASP A 131 8.49 8.59 -18.86
N GLY A 132 8.56 9.08 -20.11
CA GLY A 132 7.72 8.57 -21.19
C GLY A 132 6.23 8.65 -20.85
N ASN A 133 5.53 7.53 -20.92
CA ASN A 133 4.12 7.40 -20.57
C ASN A 133 3.89 7.10 -19.07
N VAL A 134 4.88 7.30 -18.21
CA VAL A 134 4.81 6.93 -16.80
C VAL A 134 4.91 8.15 -15.90
N VAL A 135 4.00 8.24 -14.94
CA VAL A 135 4.11 9.12 -13.78
C VAL A 135 4.82 8.33 -12.68
N LYS A 136 6.02 8.76 -12.30
CA LYS A 136 6.75 8.19 -11.16
C LYS A 136 6.49 9.07 -9.94
N VAL A 137 6.06 8.46 -8.84
CA VAL A 137 5.77 9.17 -7.60
C VAL A 137 6.58 8.55 -6.47
N HIS A 138 7.45 9.36 -5.88
CA HIS A 138 8.02 9.05 -4.59
C HIS A 138 7.15 9.66 -3.49
N VAL A 139 6.95 8.91 -2.40
CA VAL A 139 6.13 9.32 -1.27
C VAL A 139 6.94 9.25 0.01
N LYS A 140 6.77 10.25 0.86
CA LYS A 140 7.24 10.23 2.25
C LYS A 140 6.12 10.58 3.19
N VAL A 141 5.94 9.76 4.23
CA VAL A 141 5.03 10.01 5.34
C VAL A 141 5.83 10.11 6.62
N GLU A 142 5.59 11.17 7.38
CA GLU A 142 6.14 11.34 8.72
C GLU A 142 4.98 11.46 9.71
N LEU A 143 4.88 10.53 10.65
CA LEU A 143 3.88 10.56 11.72
C LEU A 143 4.42 11.34 12.92
N SER A 144 3.54 12.10 13.56
CA SER A 144 3.84 12.87 14.76
C SER A 144 2.65 12.79 15.74
N ARG A 145 2.19 11.58 16.01
CA ARG A 145 1.02 11.29 16.83
C ARG A 145 1.33 11.53 18.31
N SER A 146 0.38 12.12 19.00
CA SER A 146 0.39 12.28 20.46
C SER A 146 0.14 10.96 21.18
N ASP A 147 -0.74 10.14 20.60
CA ASP A 147 -1.01 8.77 21.04
C ASP A 147 0.15 7.84 20.66
N LYS A 148 0.70 7.15 21.67
CA LYS A 148 1.86 6.26 21.55
C LYS A 148 1.50 4.78 21.61
N THR A 149 0.22 4.46 21.67
CA THR A 149 -0.24 3.07 21.60
C THR A 149 0.17 2.46 20.26
N GLN A 150 0.83 1.31 20.30
CA GLN A 150 1.07 0.53 19.10
C GLN A 150 -0.20 -0.27 18.77
N TYR A 151 -0.82 0.08 17.63
CA TYR A 151 -2.00 -0.60 17.11
C TYR A 151 -1.62 -1.66 16.06
N GLU A 152 -2.53 -2.61 15.83
CA GLU A 152 -2.39 -3.56 14.73
C GLU A 152 -2.31 -2.85 13.37
N ALA A 153 -1.64 -3.52 12.43
CA ALA A 153 -1.52 -3.01 11.07
C ALA A 153 -2.88 -2.96 10.38
N ARG A 154 -3.12 -1.89 9.61
CA ARG A 154 -4.30 -1.78 8.74
C ARG A 154 -3.87 -1.65 7.29
N GLN A 155 -4.77 -2.05 6.38
CA GLN A 155 -4.60 -1.78 4.95
C GLN A 155 -4.61 -0.27 4.72
N GLN A 156 -3.64 0.19 3.94
CA GLN A 156 -3.50 1.60 3.58
C GLN A 156 -4.08 1.87 2.18
N GLU A 157 -4.05 3.12 1.74
CA GLU A 157 -4.24 3.48 0.33
C GLU A 157 -2.95 4.16 -0.17
N PHE A 158 -2.02 3.37 -0.71
CA PHE A 158 -0.62 3.74 -1.02
C PHE A 158 -0.25 3.62 -2.52
N PRO A 159 -0.97 4.26 -3.46
CA PRO A 159 -2.09 5.18 -3.29
C PRO A 159 -3.45 4.49 -3.52
N CYS A 160 -4.54 5.24 -3.33
CA CYS A 160 -5.77 4.99 -4.09
C CYS A 160 -5.74 5.75 -5.42
N VAL A 161 -6.35 5.16 -6.45
CA VAL A 161 -6.45 5.70 -7.80
C VAL A 161 -7.92 5.69 -8.21
N TYR A 162 -8.56 6.86 -8.12
CA TYR A 162 -9.92 7.07 -8.61
C TYR A 162 -9.88 7.68 -10.02
N LEU A 163 -10.48 6.96 -10.97
CA LEU A 163 -10.65 7.44 -12.34
C LEU A 163 -12.13 7.63 -12.66
N THR A 164 -12.42 8.37 -13.73
CA THR A 164 -13.76 8.52 -14.30
C THR A 164 -14.34 7.17 -14.71
N GLY A 165 -15.68 7.11 -14.79
CA GLY A 165 -16.42 5.87 -15.00
C GLY A 165 -16.05 5.08 -16.27
N ASP A 166 -15.49 5.76 -17.29
CA ASP A 166 -15.07 5.15 -18.56
C ASP A 166 -13.96 4.10 -18.37
N TYR A 167 -13.18 4.15 -17.28
CA TYR A 167 -12.04 3.24 -17.02
C TYR A 167 -12.43 2.06 -16.13
N HIS A 168 -13.44 1.29 -16.53
CA HIS A 168 -14.11 0.29 -15.68
C HIS A 168 -13.67 -1.17 -15.92
N ASN A 169 -12.69 -1.43 -16.77
CA ASN A 169 -12.13 -2.76 -16.97
C ASN A 169 -10.89 -2.94 -16.08
N MET A 170 -11.00 -3.77 -15.03
CA MET A 170 -9.93 -3.97 -14.05
C MET A 170 -9.14 -5.24 -14.35
N TRP A 171 -7.84 -5.07 -14.56
CA TRP A 171 -6.93 -6.11 -15.01
C TRP A 171 -5.87 -6.41 -13.96
N LEU A 172 -5.61 -7.69 -13.76
CA LEU A 172 -4.49 -8.16 -12.96
C LEU A 172 -4.02 -9.54 -13.44
N TYR A 173 -2.81 -9.92 -13.06
CA TYR A 173 -2.33 -11.29 -13.23
C TYR A 173 -2.28 -12.01 -11.88
N ASN A 174 -3.07 -13.07 -11.71
CA ASN A 174 -3.12 -13.91 -10.52
C ASN A 174 -2.75 -15.38 -10.80
N GLY A 175 -2.13 -15.65 -11.95
CA GLY A 175 -1.74 -17.00 -12.36
C GLY A 175 -0.45 -17.50 -11.69
N ALA A 176 -0.23 -18.82 -11.73
CA ALA A 176 0.91 -19.47 -11.07
C ALA A 176 2.30 -19.22 -11.73
N SER A 177 2.35 -18.49 -12.85
CA SER A 177 3.58 -18.24 -13.61
C SER A 177 3.69 -16.76 -13.98
N PRO A 178 4.04 -15.87 -13.03
CA PRO A 178 4.16 -14.44 -13.30
C PRO A 178 5.25 -14.16 -14.34
N TYR A 179 5.09 -13.05 -15.05
CA TYR A 179 6.03 -12.55 -16.06
C TYR A 179 6.18 -13.46 -17.29
N THR A 180 5.17 -14.28 -17.60
CA THR A 180 5.19 -15.23 -18.74
C THR A 180 4.20 -14.88 -19.86
N ASN A 181 3.56 -13.71 -19.80
CA ASN A 181 2.47 -13.34 -20.70
C ASN A 181 1.24 -14.28 -20.64
N GLY A 182 1.02 -14.97 -19.51
CA GLY A 182 -0.20 -15.73 -19.26
C GLY A 182 -1.48 -14.89 -19.34
N SER A 183 -2.65 -15.54 -19.36
CA SER A 183 -3.93 -14.82 -19.45
C SER A 183 -4.14 -13.92 -18.22
N LEU A 184 -4.57 -12.68 -18.45
CA LEU A 184 -4.95 -11.75 -17.38
C LEU A 184 -6.36 -12.09 -16.87
N SER A 185 -6.60 -11.88 -15.59
CA SER A 185 -7.96 -11.82 -15.06
C SER A 185 -8.57 -10.46 -15.39
N LEU A 186 -9.82 -10.48 -15.83
CA LEU A 186 -10.64 -9.30 -16.04
C LEU A 186 -11.80 -9.31 -15.05
N GLU A 187 -11.82 -8.32 -14.18
CA GLU A 187 -12.98 -8.02 -13.33
C GLU A 187 -13.81 -6.94 -14.05
N ARG A 188 -14.91 -7.36 -14.69
CA ARG A 188 -15.83 -6.42 -15.37
C ARG A 188 -16.86 -5.89 -14.41
N ILE A 189 -16.93 -4.57 -14.33
CA ILE A 189 -18.01 -3.88 -13.64
C ILE A 189 -19.25 -3.89 -14.55
N GLN A 190 -20.40 -4.30 -14.01
CA GLN A 190 -21.70 -4.35 -14.70
C GLN A 190 -22.76 -3.62 -13.86
N PRO A 191 -22.83 -2.27 -13.91
CA PRO A 191 -23.84 -1.53 -13.21
C PRO A 191 -25.24 -1.79 -13.80
N PRO A 192 -26.34 -1.66 -13.02
CA PRO A 192 -26.39 -1.42 -11.58
C PRO A 192 -26.13 -2.71 -10.76
N SER A 193 -25.90 -3.84 -11.44
CA SER A 193 -25.98 -5.18 -10.86
C SER A 193 -24.76 -5.65 -10.07
N THR A 194 -23.60 -4.99 -10.19
CA THR A 194 -22.39 -5.37 -9.45
C THR A 194 -21.74 -4.17 -8.76
N MET A 195 -21.91 -4.05 -7.44
CA MET A 195 -20.91 -3.37 -6.62
C MET A 195 -19.74 -4.33 -6.45
N LEU A 196 -18.75 -4.24 -7.33
CA LEU A 196 -17.46 -4.89 -7.09
C LEU A 196 -16.71 -4.01 -6.08
N PHE A 197 -16.40 -4.54 -4.90
CA PHE A 197 -15.54 -3.90 -3.91
C PHE A 197 -14.84 -4.95 -3.04
N GLY A 198 -13.59 -4.71 -2.65
CA GLY A 198 -12.80 -5.65 -1.84
C GLY A 198 -11.45 -6.01 -2.42
N ASP A 199 -10.80 -7.00 -1.80
CA ASP A 199 -9.38 -7.26 -2.03
C ASP A 199 -9.12 -8.22 -3.19
N VAL A 200 -7.98 -8.03 -3.83
CA VAL A 200 -7.37 -8.94 -4.81
C VAL A 200 -5.90 -9.13 -4.50
N PHE A 201 -5.40 -10.33 -4.77
CA PHE A 201 -4.04 -10.73 -4.48
C PHE A 201 -3.36 -11.17 -5.79
N PRO A 202 -2.91 -10.21 -6.63
CA PRO A 202 -2.19 -10.56 -7.83
C PRO A 202 -0.86 -11.25 -7.50
N THR A 203 -0.32 -11.93 -8.49
CA THR A 203 1.00 -12.60 -8.45
C THR A 203 2.09 -11.76 -9.12
N GLU A 204 1.72 -10.57 -9.59
CA GLU A 204 2.59 -9.52 -10.10
C GLU A 204 2.20 -8.22 -9.39
N PRO A 205 3.14 -7.32 -9.07
CA PRO A 205 2.91 -6.16 -8.21
C PRO A 205 2.27 -4.98 -8.96
N TRP A 206 1.24 -5.26 -9.76
CA TRP A 206 0.48 -4.25 -10.49
C TRP A 206 -0.97 -4.68 -10.73
N MET A 207 -1.82 -3.69 -10.99
CA MET A 207 -3.15 -3.85 -11.59
C MET A 207 -3.44 -2.65 -12.50
N ALA A 208 -4.42 -2.75 -13.39
CA ALA A 208 -4.80 -1.64 -14.27
C ALA A 208 -6.30 -1.42 -14.33
N SER A 209 -6.71 -0.20 -14.63
CA SER A 209 -8.09 0.19 -14.95
C SER A 209 -8.10 0.80 -16.35
N THR A 210 -8.82 0.19 -17.29
CA THR A 210 -8.85 0.61 -18.70
C THR A 210 -10.27 0.89 -19.20
N ASN A 211 -10.35 1.64 -20.28
CA ASN A 211 -11.55 1.74 -21.11
C ASN A 211 -11.76 0.46 -21.95
N ASP A 212 -12.81 0.46 -22.78
CA ASP A 212 -13.16 -0.67 -23.64
C ASP A 212 -12.19 -0.91 -24.80
N ASN A 213 -11.37 0.10 -25.15
CA ASN A 213 -10.30 -0.03 -26.14
C ASN A 213 -9.00 -0.57 -25.52
N GLY A 214 -9.00 -0.91 -24.23
CA GLY A 214 -7.82 -1.42 -23.53
C GLY A 214 -6.81 -0.35 -23.13
N TYR A 215 -7.16 0.94 -23.20
CA TYR A 215 -6.31 2.05 -22.78
C TYR A 215 -6.70 2.56 -21.39
N GLY A 216 -5.73 2.89 -20.55
CA GLY A 216 -5.99 3.46 -19.24
C GLY A 216 -4.74 3.61 -18.40
N VAL A 217 -4.88 3.31 -17.10
CA VAL A 217 -3.81 3.49 -16.11
C VAL A 217 -3.48 2.16 -15.44
N GLY A 218 -2.23 1.75 -15.51
CA GLY A 218 -1.65 0.73 -14.66
C GLY A 218 -1.10 1.35 -13.38
N LEU A 219 -1.45 0.79 -12.22
CA LEU A 219 -0.82 1.08 -10.94
C LEU A 219 0.20 -0.01 -10.63
N TYR A 220 1.48 0.35 -10.63
CA TYR A 220 2.59 -0.51 -10.23
C TYR A 220 3.14 -0.04 -8.89
N SER A 221 3.20 -0.95 -7.91
CA SER A 221 3.74 -0.67 -6.57
C SER A 221 4.75 -1.78 -6.22
N PRO A 222 6.06 -1.52 -6.34
CA PRO A 222 7.11 -2.54 -6.16
C PRO A 222 6.92 -3.36 -4.87
N GLY A 223 6.91 -4.68 -5.00
CA GLY A 223 6.80 -5.59 -3.86
C GLY A 223 5.43 -5.63 -3.17
N ASN A 224 4.42 -4.90 -3.66
CA ASN A 224 3.05 -5.02 -3.16
C ASN A 224 2.29 -6.12 -3.90
N TYR A 225 1.64 -7.03 -3.17
CA TYR A 225 0.80 -8.10 -3.73
C TYR A 225 -0.62 -8.09 -3.12
N GLU A 226 -0.99 -7.00 -2.46
CA GLU A 226 -2.31 -6.77 -1.88
C GLU A 226 -2.90 -5.49 -2.47
N PHE A 227 -3.96 -5.64 -3.25
CA PHE A 227 -4.61 -4.53 -3.92
C PHE A 227 -6.11 -4.55 -3.64
N LYS A 228 -6.75 -3.41 -3.87
CA LYS A 228 -8.19 -3.26 -3.79
C LYS A 228 -8.72 -2.72 -5.10
N ARG A 229 -9.94 -3.11 -5.43
CA ARG A 229 -10.65 -2.75 -6.65
C ARG A 229 -12.10 -2.45 -6.35
N GLY A 230 -12.69 -1.50 -7.06
CA GLY A 230 -14.13 -1.32 -7.01
C GLY A 230 -14.70 -0.19 -7.83
N TYR A 231 -16.02 -0.06 -7.80
CA TYR A 231 -16.75 0.91 -8.63
C TYR A 231 -17.82 1.64 -7.83
N PHE A 232 -17.93 2.94 -8.09
CA PHE A 232 -18.93 3.82 -7.49
C PHE A 232 -19.84 4.36 -8.59
N GLY A 233 -21.15 4.28 -8.39
CA GLY A 233 -22.16 4.74 -9.35
C GLY A 233 -22.79 3.62 -10.17
N SER A 234 -23.76 4.00 -11.01
CA SER A 234 -24.59 3.08 -11.79
C SER A 234 -24.45 3.24 -13.31
N ASP A 235 -23.56 4.11 -13.77
CA ASP A 235 -23.25 4.34 -15.19
C ASP A 235 -21.80 3.95 -15.45
N LEU A 236 -21.45 3.66 -16.71
CA LEU A 236 -20.08 3.31 -17.12
C LEU A 236 -19.29 4.49 -17.72
N GLY A 237 -19.72 5.71 -17.41
CA GLY A 237 -19.06 6.92 -17.91
C GLY A 237 -19.31 8.16 -17.09
N GLY A 238 -19.03 9.32 -17.68
CA GLY A 238 -19.08 10.62 -17.02
C GLY A 238 -17.73 11.33 -17.06
N ASP A 239 -17.74 12.64 -16.81
CA ASP A 239 -16.52 13.44 -16.72
C ASP A 239 -15.92 13.41 -15.31
N GLU A 240 -14.82 14.14 -15.13
CA GLU A 240 -14.12 14.30 -13.85
C GLU A 240 -15.05 14.77 -12.71
N THR A 241 -16.13 15.48 -13.00
CA THR A 241 -17.04 16.03 -11.96
C THR A 241 -18.19 15.10 -11.61
N SER A 242 -18.36 14.01 -12.37
CA SER A 242 -19.35 12.96 -12.10
C SER A 242 -19.07 12.24 -10.79
N THR A 243 -20.12 11.76 -10.12
CA THR A 243 -19.99 10.92 -8.92
C THR A 243 -19.60 9.47 -9.23
N VAL A 244 -19.65 9.10 -10.52
CA VAL A 244 -19.25 7.78 -11.03
C VAL A 244 -17.73 7.68 -11.08
N ALA A 245 -17.16 6.62 -10.50
CA ALA A 245 -15.72 6.43 -10.48
C ALA A 245 -15.32 4.95 -10.42
N SER A 246 -14.28 4.59 -11.17
CA SER A 246 -13.53 3.35 -10.93
C SER A 246 -12.47 3.59 -9.85
N TYR A 247 -12.17 2.56 -9.09
CA TYR A 247 -11.22 2.59 -7.98
C TYR A 247 -10.29 1.38 -8.05
N ILE A 248 -8.99 1.66 -8.04
CA ILE A 248 -7.94 0.67 -7.80
C ILE A 248 -6.99 1.23 -6.73
N ALA A 249 -6.43 0.38 -5.87
CA ALA A 249 -5.52 0.84 -4.82
C ALA A 249 -4.45 -0.20 -4.51
N ALA A 250 -3.23 0.27 -4.24
CA ALA A 250 -2.20 -0.53 -3.59
C ALA A 250 -2.43 -0.43 -2.08
N THR A 251 -2.66 -1.55 -1.40
CA THR A 251 -3.20 -1.56 -0.05
C THR A 251 -2.33 -2.31 0.94
N ASN A 252 -1.02 -2.06 0.89
CA ASN A 252 -0.06 -2.57 1.85
C ASN A 252 -0.54 -2.36 3.30
N LYS A 253 -0.26 -3.33 4.18
CA LYS A 253 -0.48 -3.19 5.61
C LYS A 253 0.74 -2.57 6.28
N VAL A 254 0.51 -1.59 7.14
CA VAL A 254 1.58 -0.91 7.88
C VAL A 254 1.19 -0.77 9.36
N ILE A 255 2.16 -1.00 10.24
CA ILE A 255 2.09 -0.63 11.66
C ILE A 255 2.53 0.82 11.78
N PHE A 256 1.60 1.69 12.16
CA PHE A 256 1.87 3.11 12.37
C PHE A 256 2.25 3.39 13.81
N ASP A 257 3.54 3.28 14.11
CA ASP A 257 4.11 3.87 15.31
C ASP A 257 3.93 5.39 15.28
N TYR A 258 3.80 5.98 16.47
CA TYR A 258 3.47 7.41 16.62
C TYR A 258 4.44 8.37 15.92
N ASN A 259 5.68 7.93 15.69
CA ASN A 259 6.80 8.67 15.10
C ASN A 259 7.34 8.04 13.81
N LEU A 260 6.58 7.19 13.13
CA LEU A 260 7.04 6.48 11.93
C LEU A 260 7.45 7.46 10.82
N VAL A 261 8.58 7.18 10.18
CA VAL A 261 8.93 7.72 8.87
C VAL A 261 8.85 6.58 7.85
N HIS A 262 8.05 6.75 6.81
CA HIS A 262 7.83 5.73 5.80
C HIS A 262 7.96 6.32 4.40
N GLU A 263 8.79 5.70 3.58
CA GLU A 263 9.08 6.13 2.21
C GLU A 263 8.89 4.97 1.24
N TRP A 264 8.30 5.25 0.08
CA TRP A 264 8.09 4.27 -0.97
C TRP A 264 7.86 4.95 -2.32
N ASP A 265 7.92 4.16 -3.39
CA ASP A 265 7.61 4.59 -4.75
C ASP A 265 6.36 3.87 -5.27
N TYR A 266 5.59 4.56 -6.11
CA TYR A 266 4.62 3.93 -7.00
C TYR A 266 4.68 4.57 -8.38
N GLU A 267 4.16 3.86 -9.38
CA GLU A 267 4.15 4.33 -10.76
C GLU A 267 2.75 4.19 -11.36
N LEU A 268 2.31 5.25 -12.07
CA LEU A 268 1.09 5.25 -12.87
C LEU A 268 1.49 5.20 -14.34
N ILE A 269 1.14 4.12 -15.04
CA ILE A 269 1.56 3.84 -16.41
C ILE A 269 0.37 4.06 -17.34
N LEU A 270 0.42 5.06 -18.19
CA LEU A 270 -0.65 5.39 -19.13
C LEU A 270 -0.42 4.70 -20.47
N GLY A 271 -1.37 3.91 -20.95
CA GLY A 271 -1.22 3.28 -22.26
C GLY A 271 -2.21 2.17 -22.51
N HIS A 272 -1.99 1.44 -23.60
CA HIS A 272 -2.71 0.20 -23.86
C HIS A 272 -2.26 -0.86 -22.85
N LEU A 273 -3.13 -1.80 -22.49
CA LEU A 273 -2.88 -2.86 -21.51
C LEU A 273 -1.58 -3.64 -21.78
N ASN A 274 -1.28 -3.89 -23.05
CA ASN A 274 -0.03 -4.55 -23.46
C ASN A 274 1.22 -3.73 -23.11
N ASP A 275 1.17 -2.40 -23.25
CA ASP A 275 2.29 -1.51 -22.94
C ASP A 275 2.50 -1.41 -21.43
N ILE A 276 1.40 -1.30 -20.67
CA ILE A 276 1.41 -1.32 -19.21
C ILE A 276 2.11 -2.60 -18.71
N ARG A 277 1.66 -3.76 -19.22
CA ARG A 277 2.22 -5.06 -18.84
C ARG A 277 3.69 -5.19 -19.23
N SER A 278 4.05 -4.83 -20.46
CA SER A 278 5.43 -4.90 -20.94
C SER A 278 6.36 -4.03 -20.10
N TYR A 279 5.89 -2.86 -19.67
CA TYR A 279 6.66 -1.96 -18.82
C TYR A 279 6.99 -2.62 -17.47
N VAL A 280 6.00 -3.23 -16.81
CA VAL A 280 6.21 -3.93 -15.53
C VAL A 280 7.14 -5.13 -15.70
N TYR A 281 7.05 -5.85 -16.82
CA TYR A 281 7.86 -7.05 -17.05
C TYR A 281 9.36 -6.75 -17.19
N ASN A 282 9.70 -5.53 -17.61
CA ASN A 282 11.07 -5.04 -17.71
C ASN A 282 11.64 -4.49 -16.40
N LYS A 283 10.87 -4.49 -15.30
CA LYS A 283 11.34 -4.08 -13.98
C LYS A 283 12.12 -5.20 -13.29
N THR A 284 12.90 -4.83 -12.28
CA THR A 284 13.44 -5.79 -11.32
C THR A 284 12.27 -6.43 -10.57
N HIS A 285 12.24 -7.77 -10.52
CA HIS A 285 11.19 -8.52 -9.83
C HIS A 285 11.57 -8.75 -8.38
N SER A 286 10.57 -8.95 -7.52
CA SER A 286 10.80 -9.31 -6.12
C SER A 286 11.62 -10.61 -6.02
N PRO A 287 12.41 -10.78 -4.94
CA PRO A 287 13.12 -12.03 -4.68
C PRO A 287 12.19 -13.25 -4.73
N ALA A 288 12.68 -14.35 -5.29
CA ALA A 288 11.93 -15.59 -5.45
C ALA A 288 11.67 -16.37 -4.14
N GLY A 289 12.11 -15.81 -3.00
CA GLY A 289 12.05 -16.39 -1.67
C GLY A 289 12.23 -15.33 -0.57
N PRO A 290 12.16 -15.72 0.72
CA PRO A 290 12.45 -14.81 1.83
C PRO A 290 13.83 -14.16 1.72
N ASN A 291 13.88 -12.83 1.91
CA ASN A 291 15.10 -12.04 1.93
C ASN A 291 14.92 -10.78 2.82
N PHE A 292 14.77 -10.95 4.13
CA PHE A 292 14.43 -9.88 5.07
C PHE A 292 15.52 -9.68 6.12
N LEU A 293 16.13 -8.50 6.13
CA LEU A 293 17.03 -8.02 7.19
C LEU A 293 16.34 -6.94 8.00
N PHE A 294 16.20 -7.12 9.32
CA PHE A 294 15.53 -6.15 10.20
C PHE A 294 16.51 -5.12 10.75
N ASP A 295 17.25 -4.46 9.87
CA ASP A 295 18.31 -3.50 10.22
C ASP A 295 17.76 -2.17 10.72
N THR A 296 16.88 -1.57 9.91
CA THR A 296 16.36 -0.23 10.07
C THR A 296 14.85 -0.21 10.00
N SER A 297 14.19 -1.30 9.62
CA SER A 297 12.72 -1.37 9.56
C SER A 297 12.15 -2.78 9.68
N ARG A 298 10.81 -2.83 9.79
CA ARG A 298 10.04 -4.09 9.76
C ARG A 298 9.98 -4.73 8.38
N LYS A 299 10.45 -4.07 7.31
CA LYS A 299 10.40 -4.58 5.92
C LYS A 299 9.00 -5.12 5.53
N GLY A 300 7.95 -4.41 5.95
CA GLY A 300 6.55 -4.78 5.68
C GLY A 300 5.97 -5.89 6.58
N TRP A 301 6.74 -6.42 7.54
CA TRP A 301 6.21 -7.37 8.52
C TRP A 301 5.20 -6.70 9.45
N THR A 302 4.13 -7.43 9.75
CA THR A 302 3.00 -6.97 10.56
C THR A 302 2.67 -7.97 11.66
N TYR A 303 1.83 -7.56 12.60
CA TYR A 303 1.53 -8.29 13.81
C TYR A 303 0.01 -8.45 14.00
N TYR A 304 -0.37 -9.57 14.60
CA TYR A 304 -1.71 -9.81 15.12
C TYR A 304 -1.57 -10.31 16.57
N HIS A 305 -2.16 -9.60 17.53
CA HIS A 305 -1.93 -9.82 18.99
C HIS A 305 -0.44 -9.92 19.38
N VAL A 306 0.42 -9.14 18.70
CA VAL A 306 1.85 -9.00 19.00
C VAL A 306 2.19 -7.52 18.97
N THR A 307 3.04 -7.10 19.89
CA THR A 307 3.69 -5.78 19.85
C THR A 307 5.20 -5.95 19.82
N ASP A 308 5.90 -4.92 19.36
CA ASP A 308 7.35 -4.84 19.50
C ASP A 308 7.79 -3.56 20.21
N THR A 309 9.09 -3.29 20.23
CA THR A 309 9.68 -2.12 20.91
C THR A 309 9.43 -0.78 20.21
N GLY A 310 8.66 -0.76 19.12
CA GLY A 310 8.33 0.45 18.36
C GLY A 310 9.43 0.92 17.40
N TRP A 311 9.12 1.98 16.67
CA TRP A 311 10.04 2.65 15.74
C TRP A 311 10.98 3.64 16.48
N PRO A 312 12.28 3.73 16.16
CA PRO A 312 12.98 3.05 15.06
C PRO A 312 13.40 1.60 15.35
N ILE A 313 13.39 0.79 14.28
CA ILE A 313 13.96 -0.56 14.32
C ILE A 313 15.49 -0.48 14.25
N ALA A 314 16.18 -1.27 15.06
CA ALA A 314 17.63 -1.29 15.17
C ALA A 314 18.18 -2.72 15.25
N GLY A 315 18.39 -3.34 14.09
CA GLY A 315 19.04 -4.64 13.93
C GLY A 315 18.20 -5.87 14.26
N LYS A 316 16.97 -5.68 14.77
CA LYS A 316 16.04 -6.76 15.11
C LYS A 316 14.60 -6.29 15.29
N LEU A 317 13.67 -7.23 15.18
CA LEU A 317 12.32 -7.13 15.74
C LEU A 317 12.32 -7.81 17.11
N HIS A 318 12.06 -7.09 18.19
CA HIS A 318 11.87 -7.67 19.53
C HIS A 318 10.38 -7.74 19.84
N MET A 319 9.80 -8.92 19.73
CA MET A 319 8.34 -9.13 19.72
C MET A 319 7.88 -9.73 21.04
N LEU A 320 6.88 -9.09 21.64
CA LEU A 320 6.21 -9.54 22.86
C LEU A 320 5.03 -10.43 22.48
N LEU A 321 4.97 -11.62 23.08
CA LEU A 321 4.04 -12.69 22.73
C LEU A 321 3.05 -12.95 23.87
N ASP A 322 2.55 -11.87 24.49
CA ASP A 322 1.74 -11.93 25.72
C ASP A 322 0.43 -12.72 25.52
N ASP A 323 -0.21 -12.57 24.36
CA ASP A 323 -1.31 -13.44 23.92
C ASP A 323 -0.78 -14.49 22.93
N ALA A 324 0.06 -15.40 23.44
CA ALA A 324 0.67 -16.45 22.62
C ALA A 324 -0.33 -17.33 21.86
N THR A 325 -1.60 -17.36 22.28
CA THR A 325 -2.66 -18.13 21.60
C THR A 325 -3.04 -17.51 20.27
N ASN A 326 -3.09 -16.19 20.21
CA ASN A 326 -3.48 -15.43 19.02
C ASN A 326 -2.30 -14.76 18.32
N ALA A 327 -1.14 -14.70 18.95
CA ALA A 327 0.07 -14.04 18.46
C ALA A 327 0.51 -14.57 17.08
N ARG A 328 0.57 -13.68 16.08
CA ARG A 328 1.12 -13.96 14.75
C ARG A 328 2.03 -12.84 14.29
N VAL A 329 3.17 -13.24 13.75
CA VAL A 329 4.16 -12.37 13.12
C VAL A 329 4.14 -12.66 11.63
N LEU A 330 3.58 -11.76 10.83
CA LEU A 330 3.24 -12.00 9.42
C LEU A 330 4.21 -11.27 8.49
N SER A 331 4.69 -11.96 7.46
CA SER A 331 5.41 -11.33 6.35
C SER A 331 4.48 -10.37 5.58
N PRO A 332 5.03 -9.45 4.77
CA PRO A 332 4.24 -8.86 3.70
C PRO A 332 3.66 -9.95 2.78
N PHE A 333 2.65 -9.59 2.00
CA PHE A 333 2.20 -10.45 0.91
C PHE A 333 3.31 -10.60 -0.14
N VAL A 334 3.45 -11.80 -0.68
CA VAL A 334 4.53 -12.19 -1.58
C VAL A 334 4.02 -13.14 -2.65
N PHE A 335 4.88 -13.48 -3.60
CA PHE A 335 4.67 -14.63 -4.47
C PHE A 335 5.95 -15.46 -4.57
N TRP A 336 5.99 -16.60 -3.87
CA TRP A 336 7.09 -17.54 -3.95
C TRP A 336 6.63 -18.91 -4.42
N LYS A 337 7.45 -19.62 -5.19
CA LYS A 337 7.20 -21.03 -5.46
C LYS A 337 7.82 -21.84 -4.32
N GLY A 338 7.02 -22.63 -3.60
CA GLY A 338 7.52 -23.40 -2.46
C GLY A 338 8.66 -24.34 -2.84
N ARG A 339 8.57 -25.00 -4.01
CA ARG A 339 9.66 -25.82 -4.56
C ARG A 339 10.99 -25.10 -4.80
N ASN A 340 10.98 -23.78 -4.98
CA ASN A 340 12.20 -22.99 -5.12
C ASN A 340 12.80 -22.60 -3.75
N ASN A 341 12.04 -22.81 -2.67
CA ASN A 341 12.38 -22.47 -1.29
C ASN A 341 12.20 -23.70 -0.39
N PRO A 342 12.92 -24.82 -0.64
CA PRO A 342 12.77 -26.03 0.16
C PRO A 342 13.27 -25.86 1.60
N LYS A 343 13.96 -24.76 1.91
CA LYS A 343 14.43 -24.41 3.25
C LYS A 343 14.22 -22.92 3.49
N ILE A 344 13.82 -22.58 4.71
CA ILE A 344 13.82 -21.20 5.22
C ILE A 344 14.78 -21.14 6.40
N TYR A 345 15.58 -20.10 6.44
CA TYR A 345 16.51 -19.82 7.52
C TYR A 345 16.03 -18.63 8.32
N LEU A 346 16.00 -18.77 9.64
CA LEU A 346 15.60 -17.73 10.58
C LEU A 346 16.73 -17.51 11.58
N LYS A 347 17.30 -16.31 11.63
CA LYS A 347 18.19 -15.92 12.73
C LYS A 347 17.38 -15.27 13.83
N ALA A 348 17.21 -15.98 14.93
CA ALA A 348 16.34 -15.56 16.01
C ALA A 348 16.86 -15.96 17.39
N ALA A 349 16.36 -15.26 18.41
CA ALA A 349 16.46 -15.64 19.81
C ALA A 349 15.05 -15.84 20.38
N PHE A 350 14.88 -16.84 21.24
CA PHE A 350 13.58 -17.16 21.83
C PHE A 350 13.66 -17.19 23.36
N ASN A 351 12.59 -16.72 23.98
CA ASN A 351 12.26 -16.94 25.37
C ASN A 351 10.78 -17.34 25.45
N THR A 352 10.52 -18.62 25.25
CA THR A 352 9.20 -19.23 25.35
C THR A 352 9.26 -20.45 26.25
N GLN A 353 8.11 -21.01 26.61
CA GLN A 353 7.99 -22.25 27.38
C GLN A 353 7.96 -23.51 26.49
N SER A 354 7.58 -23.36 25.23
CA SER A 354 7.59 -24.45 24.26
C SER A 354 8.98 -24.59 23.67
N ASP A 355 9.46 -25.82 23.46
CA ASP A 355 10.70 -26.08 22.73
C ASP A 355 10.48 -26.07 21.21
N LYS A 356 9.32 -25.58 20.76
CA LYS A 356 8.93 -25.45 19.36
C LYS A 356 8.37 -24.08 19.05
N PHE A 357 8.53 -23.68 17.80
CA PHE A 357 7.82 -22.57 17.19
C PHE A 357 7.16 -23.05 15.90
N ARG A 358 6.21 -22.27 15.37
CA ARG A 358 5.43 -22.67 14.21
C ARG A 358 5.65 -21.71 13.06
N LEU A 359 5.96 -22.26 11.89
CA LEU A 359 5.77 -21.62 10.60
C LEU A 359 4.38 -21.98 10.08
N LYS A 360 3.69 -20.97 9.56
CA LYS A 360 2.41 -21.11 8.86
C LYS A 360 2.50 -20.40 7.53
N TRP A 361 1.79 -20.86 6.51
CA TRP A 361 1.76 -20.17 5.23
C TRP A 361 0.37 -20.06 4.63
N ARG A 362 0.18 -19.00 3.85
CA ARG A 362 -0.98 -18.76 3.00
C ARG A 362 -0.58 -19.15 1.59
N ARG A 363 -1.40 -19.91 0.86
CA ARG A 363 -1.22 -20.06 -0.59
C ARG A 363 -1.70 -18.81 -1.32
N SER A 364 -1.17 -18.52 -2.51
CA SER A 364 -1.53 -17.30 -3.25
C SER A 364 -3.04 -17.20 -3.54
N ASP A 365 -3.73 -18.33 -3.68
CA ASP A 365 -5.16 -18.48 -3.92
C ASP A 365 -6.03 -18.54 -2.65
N ASP A 366 -5.44 -18.66 -1.46
CA ASP A 366 -6.18 -18.66 -0.20
C ASP A 366 -6.72 -17.25 0.10
N VAL A 367 -7.97 -17.09 0.54
CA VAL A 367 -8.49 -15.76 0.93
C VAL A 367 -7.98 -15.28 2.29
N THR A 368 -7.41 -16.18 3.10
CA THR A 368 -6.87 -15.88 4.43
C THR A 368 -5.79 -16.89 4.83
N LEU A 369 -5.09 -16.65 5.93
CA LEU A 369 -4.07 -17.55 6.47
C LEU A 369 -4.72 -18.72 7.24
N TYR A 370 -4.95 -19.85 6.58
CA TYR A 370 -5.62 -21.03 7.17
C TYR A 370 -4.76 -21.84 8.13
N GLY A 371 -5.33 -22.23 9.28
CA GLY A 371 -4.70 -23.02 10.35
C GLY A 371 -4.76 -24.53 10.17
N THR A 372 -4.79 -25.03 8.94
CA THR A 372 -4.93 -26.45 8.62
C THR A 372 -3.57 -27.16 8.62
N SER A 373 -3.58 -28.48 8.83
CA SER A 373 -2.35 -29.28 8.95
C SER A 373 -1.46 -29.25 7.71
N ASP A 374 -2.04 -28.99 6.54
CA ASP A 374 -1.34 -28.83 5.26
C ASP A 374 -0.73 -27.43 5.06
N ARG A 375 -0.86 -26.52 6.04
CA ARG A 375 -0.35 -25.13 5.99
C ARG A 375 0.55 -24.77 7.16
N ILE A 376 0.94 -25.74 7.97
CA ILE A 376 1.73 -25.52 9.17
C ILE A 376 2.94 -26.44 9.21
N MET A 377 4.01 -25.95 9.81
CA MET A 377 5.18 -26.73 10.17
C MET A 377 5.71 -26.24 11.51
N GLU A 378 5.88 -27.15 12.45
CA GLU A 378 6.57 -26.85 13.71
C GLU A 378 8.06 -27.16 13.56
N PHE A 379 8.90 -26.33 14.17
CA PHE A 379 10.34 -26.51 14.21
C PHE A 379 10.87 -26.29 15.62
N PRO A 380 11.95 -26.99 16.02
CA PRO A 380 12.50 -26.86 17.37
C PRO A 380 13.17 -25.50 17.56
N VAL A 381 13.06 -24.95 18.78
CA VAL A 381 13.72 -23.70 19.20
C VAL A 381 14.52 -23.88 20.49
N ILE A 382 15.55 -23.06 20.65
CA ILE A 382 16.37 -23.01 21.87
C ILE A 382 15.95 -21.78 22.66
N ASN A 383 15.36 -22.00 23.85
CA ASN A 383 14.90 -20.94 24.74
C ASN A 383 16.02 -20.45 25.68
N ASP A 384 17.15 -20.04 25.13
CA ASP A 384 18.30 -19.52 25.89
C ASP A 384 18.49 -18.00 25.75
N GLY A 385 17.56 -17.32 25.06
CA GLY A 385 17.62 -15.90 24.78
C GLY A 385 18.78 -15.46 23.89
N LYS A 386 19.46 -16.39 23.20
CA LYS A 386 20.59 -16.10 22.30
C LYS A 386 20.19 -16.30 20.84
N TYR A 387 20.88 -15.61 19.95
CA TYR A 387 20.69 -15.80 18.52
C TYR A 387 21.25 -17.14 18.05
N HIS A 388 20.39 -17.92 17.41
CA HIS A 388 20.73 -19.11 16.65
C HIS A 388 20.22 -18.95 15.21
N ILE A 389 20.73 -19.76 14.30
CA ILE A 389 20.19 -19.88 12.94
C ILE A 389 19.38 -21.17 12.87
N TYR A 390 18.06 -21.03 12.76
CA TYR A 390 17.13 -22.15 12.63
C TYR A 390 16.95 -22.49 11.16
N THR A 391 17.13 -23.77 10.83
CA THR A 391 16.79 -24.31 9.51
C THR A 391 15.40 -24.93 9.58
N ILE A 392 14.45 -24.36 8.85
CA ILE A 392 13.10 -24.88 8.70
C ILE A 392 13.10 -25.67 7.39
N ASP A 393 13.22 -27.00 7.50
CA ASP A 393 13.40 -27.89 6.35
C ASP A 393 12.06 -28.36 5.78
N LEU A 394 11.66 -27.75 4.67
CA LEU A 394 10.40 -28.02 3.95
C LEU A 394 10.64 -28.94 2.75
N SER A 395 11.84 -29.53 2.60
CA SER A 395 12.24 -30.30 1.41
C SER A 395 11.51 -31.64 1.24
N SER A 396 10.79 -32.09 2.26
CA SER A 396 9.90 -33.26 2.24
C SER A 396 8.43 -32.91 2.46
N ASN A 397 8.08 -31.62 2.50
CA ASN A 397 6.71 -31.17 2.72
C ASN A 397 6.02 -30.89 1.37
N ASP A 398 5.30 -31.89 0.85
CA ASP A 398 4.61 -31.77 -0.44
C ASP A 398 3.58 -30.64 -0.50
N ASP A 399 2.94 -30.31 0.64
CA ASP A 399 1.96 -29.21 0.72
C ASP A 399 2.61 -27.83 0.54
N TRP A 400 3.87 -27.70 0.95
CA TRP A 400 4.71 -26.53 0.68
C TRP A 400 5.29 -26.56 -0.75
N LEU A 401 5.95 -27.66 -1.14
CA LEU A 401 6.68 -27.73 -2.40
C LEU A 401 5.77 -27.53 -3.62
N ASN A 402 4.53 -28.01 -3.55
CA ASN A 402 3.54 -27.87 -4.62
C ASN A 402 2.72 -26.56 -4.54
N ALA A 403 2.98 -25.70 -3.55
CA ALA A 403 2.26 -24.45 -3.36
C ALA A 403 2.96 -23.24 -3.98
N ASN A 404 2.14 -22.28 -4.40
CA ASN A 404 2.55 -20.89 -4.51
C ASN A 404 2.26 -20.20 -3.18
N ILE A 405 3.27 -19.67 -2.54
CA ILE A 405 3.21 -19.06 -1.21
C ILE A 405 2.88 -17.57 -1.37
N GLY A 406 1.79 -17.17 -0.75
CA GLY A 406 1.26 -15.79 -0.76
C GLY A 406 1.64 -14.98 0.48
N GLN A 407 1.98 -15.64 1.58
CA GLN A 407 2.40 -15.04 2.85
C GLN A 407 2.93 -16.14 3.78
N ILE A 408 3.86 -15.80 4.66
CA ILE A 408 4.24 -16.67 5.79
C ILE A 408 3.95 -15.97 7.12
N ALA A 409 3.74 -16.76 8.17
CA ALA A 409 3.65 -16.27 9.53
C ALA A 409 4.46 -17.16 10.48
N PHE A 410 4.97 -16.54 11.53
CA PHE A 410 5.62 -17.21 12.65
C PHE A 410 4.79 -17.03 13.92
N GLU A 411 4.62 -18.12 14.67
CA GLU A 411 3.65 -18.20 15.77
C GLU A 411 4.15 -19.08 16.92
N PRO A 412 3.80 -18.76 18.16
CA PRO A 412 4.05 -19.64 19.29
C PRO A 412 3.29 -20.96 19.17
N VAL A 413 3.90 -22.04 19.66
CA VAL A 413 3.16 -23.28 19.94
C VAL A 413 2.55 -23.19 21.34
N THR A 414 1.25 -23.50 21.43
CA THR A 414 0.43 -23.32 22.63
C THR A 414 0.24 -24.62 23.41
N ASP A 415 1.22 -25.52 23.34
CA ASP A 415 1.24 -26.78 24.10
C ASP A 415 1.49 -26.56 25.60
N LYS A 416 1.98 -25.37 25.95
CA LYS A 416 2.19 -24.90 27.32
C LYS A 416 1.72 -23.45 27.45
N ALA A 417 1.40 -23.02 28.67
CA ALA A 417 1.18 -21.60 28.96
C ALA A 417 2.48 -20.81 28.71
N GLN A 418 2.38 -19.60 28.17
CA GLN A 418 3.52 -18.80 27.68
C GLN A 418 3.66 -17.44 28.39
N PRO A 419 3.76 -17.36 29.73
CA PRO A 419 3.85 -16.07 30.41
C PRO A 419 5.16 -15.35 30.06
N ASN A 420 5.08 -14.05 29.77
CA ASN A 420 6.21 -13.18 29.44
C ASN A 420 7.06 -13.70 28.26
N ALA A 421 6.43 -14.39 27.31
CA ALA A 421 7.12 -14.94 26.16
C ALA A 421 7.53 -13.83 25.18
N TRP A 422 8.71 -13.97 24.59
CA TRP A 422 9.19 -13.08 23.54
C TRP A 422 10.03 -13.83 22.51
N ALA A 423 10.12 -13.24 21.31
CA ALA A 423 11.03 -13.69 20.26
C ALA A 423 11.72 -12.47 19.64
N GLU A 424 13.00 -12.62 19.31
CA GLU A 424 13.74 -11.63 18.54
C GLU A 424 14.12 -12.16 17.18
N PHE A 425 13.76 -11.46 16.10
CA PHE A 425 14.17 -11.83 14.74
C PHE A 425 15.18 -10.80 14.22
N ALA A 426 16.37 -11.27 13.83
CA ALA A 426 17.36 -10.45 13.15
C ALA A 426 17.16 -10.48 11.63
N TRP A 427 16.85 -11.65 11.08
CA TRP A 427 16.54 -11.82 9.65
C TRP A 427 15.82 -13.13 9.34
N VAL A 428 15.17 -13.17 8.16
CA VAL A 428 14.56 -14.35 7.54
C VAL A 428 15.06 -14.45 6.09
N ALA A 429 15.63 -15.59 5.69
CA ALA A 429 16.27 -15.73 4.39
C ALA A 429 16.09 -17.12 3.76
N SER A 430 16.36 -17.20 2.45
CA SER A 430 16.41 -18.45 1.69
C SER A 430 17.78 -19.14 1.77
N THR A 431 18.78 -18.46 2.32
CA THR A 431 20.17 -18.90 2.45
C THR A 431 20.64 -18.88 3.91
N ILE A 432 21.51 -19.83 4.28
CA ILE A 432 22.02 -19.95 5.66
C ILE A 432 22.89 -18.76 6.07
N ASP A 433 23.55 -18.12 5.11
CA ASP A 433 24.41 -16.95 5.34
C ASP A 433 23.61 -15.66 5.61
N GLY A 434 22.27 -15.73 5.58
CA GLY A 434 21.36 -14.61 5.77
C GLY A 434 20.93 -13.95 4.45
N PRO A 435 20.25 -12.80 4.54
CA PRO A 435 19.74 -12.08 3.37
C PRO A 435 20.85 -11.64 2.42
N THR A 436 20.63 -11.78 1.13
CA THR A 436 21.45 -11.12 0.12
C THR A 436 21.10 -9.65 0.05
N VAL A 437 22.09 -8.79 -0.17
CA VAL A 437 21.82 -7.36 -0.41
C VAL A 437 20.96 -7.26 -1.67
N ASP A 438 19.67 -6.95 -1.49
CA ASP A 438 18.85 -6.58 -2.63
C ASP A 438 19.44 -5.29 -3.21
N ALA A 439 19.65 -5.30 -4.52
CA ALA A 439 19.92 -4.06 -5.22
C ALA A 439 18.71 -3.14 -4.99
N THR A 440 19.01 -1.97 -4.44
CA THR A 440 18.14 -0.80 -4.27
C THR A 440 17.25 -0.79 -3.03
N ASP A 441 17.72 -0.14 -1.96
CA ASP A 441 16.89 0.90 -1.33
C ASP A 441 16.30 1.77 -2.46
N PRO A 442 15.04 2.21 -2.36
CA PRO A 442 14.47 3.11 -3.36
C PRO A 442 15.47 4.25 -3.59
N PRO A 443 15.75 4.60 -4.87
CA PRO A 443 16.71 5.66 -5.16
C PRO A 443 16.32 6.87 -4.32
N THR A 444 17.26 7.36 -3.52
CA THR A 444 17.05 8.58 -2.75
C THR A 444 16.46 9.60 -3.71
N PRO A 445 15.29 10.20 -3.38
CA PRO A 445 14.71 11.22 -4.24
C PRO A 445 15.80 12.22 -4.54
N CYS A 446 15.90 12.68 -5.79
CA CYS A 446 16.73 13.86 -6.05
C CYS A 446 16.17 14.96 -5.16
N VAL A 447 16.82 15.21 -4.02
CA VAL A 447 16.48 16.32 -3.12
C VAL A 447 16.65 17.56 -3.99
N PRO A 448 15.57 18.24 -4.38
CA PRO A 448 15.71 19.38 -5.26
C PRO A 448 16.52 20.44 -4.52
N GLY A 449 17.35 21.20 -5.23
CA GLY A 449 17.90 22.43 -4.66
C GLY A 449 16.72 23.30 -4.23
N CYS A 450 16.56 23.54 -2.92
CA CYS A 450 15.44 24.28 -2.36
C CYS A 450 15.35 25.69 -2.96
N ALA A 451 14.54 25.87 -4.00
CA ALA A 451 14.07 27.17 -4.41
C ALA A 451 12.72 27.38 -3.75
N LEU A 452 12.74 27.94 -2.53
CA LEU A 452 11.54 28.32 -1.79
C LEU A 452 10.69 29.27 -2.67
N VAL A 453 9.68 28.73 -3.34
CA VAL A 453 8.63 29.57 -3.91
C VAL A 453 7.73 29.97 -2.75
N GLY A 454 7.83 31.24 -2.35
CA GLY A 454 7.01 31.79 -1.28
C GLY A 454 5.53 31.52 -1.56
N VAL A 455 4.94 30.58 -0.83
CA VAL A 455 3.50 30.36 -0.85
C VAL A 455 2.88 31.62 -0.26
N LYS A 456 2.23 32.45 -1.08
CA LYS A 456 1.31 33.47 -0.57
C LYS A 456 0.24 32.72 0.23
N LYS A 457 0.33 32.77 1.56
CA LYS A 457 -0.76 32.36 2.45
C LYS A 457 -2.03 33.04 1.93
N ILE A 458 -2.99 32.24 1.46
CA ILE A 458 -4.33 32.76 1.26
C ILE A 458 -4.88 33.01 2.67
N GLN A 459 -4.94 34.27 3.07
CA GLN A 459 -5.67 34.66 4.26
C GLN A 459 -7.15 34.33 4.01
N TYR A 460 -7.67 33.38 4.79
CA TYR A 460 -9.11 33.15 4.86
C TYR A 460 -9.75 34.41 5.44
N ILE A 461 -10.48 35.17 4.62
CA ILE A 461 -11.33 36.26 5.09
C ILE A 461 -12.65 35.61 5.52
N PRO A 462 -13.00 35.60 6.82
CA PRO A 462 -14.30 35.10 7.25
C PRO A 462 -15.39 35.95 6.61
N SER A 463 -16.31 35.30 5.90
CA SER A 463 -17.52 35.95 5.40
C SER A 463 -18.34 36.44 6.60
N ASN A 464 -18.29 37.73 6.90
CA ASN A 464 -19.24 38.41 7.78
C ASN A 464 -20.61 38.53 7.09
N ARG A 465 -21.29 37.40 6.88
CA ARG A 465 -22.75 37.39 6.73
C ARG A 465 -23.36 37.07 8.08
N LYS A 466 -23.77 38.12 8.79
CA LYS A 466 -24.74 37.98 9.88
C LYS A 466 -26.00 37.35 9.28
N ARG A 467 -26.56 36.36 9.98
CA ARG A 467 -27.88 35.78 9.72
C ARG A 467 -28.96 36.87 9.76
#